data_AF-A0AAN4YGE0-F1
#
_entry.id   AF-A0AAN4YGE0-F1
#
_cell.length_a   1.000
_cell.length_b   1.000
_cell.length_c   1.000
_cell.angle_alpha   90.00
_cell.angle_beta   90.00
_cell.angle_gamma   90.00
#
_symmetry.space_group_name_H-M   'P 1'
#
loop_
_entity.id
_entity.type
_entity.pdbx_description
1 polymer ?
#
loop_
_entity_poly.entity_id
_entity_poly.type
_entity_poly.pdbx_seq_one_letter_code
_entity_poly.pdbx_strand_id
1 'polypeptide(L)'
;MRYSRDSQLVNPDVIDRLDSASFFQYHHEGPYDAVYPERNFDSKLSPIEAVKRTNEEALKATPEDKIKDSINSHRPLDGVAFYPPGTTDREGQTYNYEEGTNMMNDYGNFMRCPGLVSTHSCVILDTAKH
;
A
#
# COMPACT_ATOMS: atom_id res chain seq x y z
N MET A 1 -18.41 14.46 21.27
CA MET A 1 -19.62 14.23 20.43
C MET A 1 -19.33 13.03 19.55
N ARG A 2 -20.28 12.10 19.36
CA ARG A 2 -20.14 11.05 18.35
C ARG A 2 -21.07 11.37 17.19
N TYR A 3 -20.54 11.34 15.98
CA TYR A 3 -21.33 11.45 14.77
C TYR A 3 -22.20 10.19 14.58
N SER A 4 -23.36 10.37 13.96
CA SER A 4 -24.23 9.24 13.59
C SER A 4 -23.52 8.35 12.58
N ARG A 5 -23.77 7.04 12.61
CA ARG A 5 -23.20 6.08 11.65
C ARG A 5 -23.55 6.41 10.19
N ASP A 6 -24.66 7.10 9.97
CA ASP A 6 -25.12 7.49 8.64
C ASP A 6 -24.49 8.79 8.11
N SER A 7 -23.72 9.50 8.95
CA SER A 7 -23.23 10.85 8.60
C SER A 7 -22.00 10.86 7.70
N GLN A 8 -21.39 9.70 7.42
CA GLN A 8 -20.11 9.57 6.69
C GLN A 8 -18.94 10.36 7.31
N LEU A 9 -19.11 10.88 8.54
CA LEU A 9 -18.07 11.58 9.28
C LEU A 9 -17.31 10.61 10.17
N VAL A 10 -15.98 10.67 10.08
CA VAL A 10 -15.08 9.91 10.95
C VAL A 10 -15.20 10.44 12.37
N ASN A 11 -15.43 9.54 13.32
CA ASN A 11 -15.47 9.89 14.73
C ASN A 11 -14.04 10.07 15.28
N PRO A 12 -13.79 11.10 16.10
CA PRO A 12 -12.46 11.30 16.65
C PRO A 12 -12.03 10.13 17.55
N ASP A 13 -10.85 9.60 17.28
CA ASP A 13 -10.25 8.50 18.03
C ASP A 13 -9.69 8.97 19.39
N VAL A 14 -8.87 8.16 20.05
CA VAL A 14 -8.27 8.53 21.33
C VAL A 14 -7.14 9.57 21.14
N ILE A 15 -6.38 9.48 20.05
CA ILE A 15 -5.30 10.40 19.71
C ILE A 15 -5.90 11.78 19.38
N ASP A 16 -6.96 11.83 18.58
CA ASP A 16 -7.68 13.06 18.23
C ASP A 16 -8.24 13.79 19.46
N ARG A 17 -8.64 13.04 20.49
CA ARG A 17 -9.13 13.61 21.76
C ARG A 17 -8.03 14.13 22.67
N LEU A 18 -6.82 13.60 22.51
CA LEU A 18 -5.64 14.01 23.28
C LEU A 18 -4.90 15.18 22.60
N ASP A 19 -5.19 15.46 21.33
CA ASP A 19 -4.63 16.60 20.61
C ASP A 19 -5.27 17.92 21.07
N SER A 20 -4.61 18.59 22.03
CA SER A 20 -4.97 19.93 22.50
C SER A 20 -4.12 21.03 21.86
N ALA A 21 -3.34 20.74 20.82
CA ALA A 21 -2.26 21.59 20.35
C ALA A 21 -2.71 22.81 19.52
N SER A 22 -3.98 22.90 19.12
CA SER A 22 -4.43 23.99 18.25
C SER A 22 -5.73 24.66 18.70
N PHE A 23 -5.74 26.00 18.66
CA PHE A 23 -6.91 26.87 18.89
C PHE A 23 -7.99 26.73 17.81
N PHE A 24 -7.64 26.13 16.67
CA PHE A 24 -8.55 25.73 15.60
C PHE A 24 -8.39 24.23 15.39
N GLN A 25 -9.40 23.47 15.76
CA GLN A 25 -9.48 22.00 15.71
C GLN A 25 -9.52 21.50 14.27
N TYR A 26 -8.46 21.74 13.50
CA TYR A 26 -8.26 21.07 12.24
C TYR A 26 -7.66 19.70 12.54
N HIS A 27 -8.49 18.67 12.51
CA HIS A 27 -8.05 17.28 12.56
C HIS A 27 -7.33 16.98 11.24
N HIS A 28 -6.00 16.86 11.29
CA HIS A 28 -5.27 16.30 10.17
C HIS A 28 -5.63 14.82 10.05
N GLU A 29 -5.93 14.36 8.83
CA GLU A 29 -6.26 12.96 8.61
C GLU A 29 -5.11 12.07 9.11
N GLY A 30 -5.43 11.11 9.98
CA GLY A 30 -4.49 10.16 10.52
C GLY A 30 -4.11 9.09 9.48
N PRO A 31 -2.97 8.40 9.66
CA PRO A 31 -2.52 7.36 8.73
C PRO A 31 -3.52 6.20 8.57
N TYR A 32 -4.43 6.01 9.53
CA TYR A 32 -5.45 4.97 9.53
C TYR A 32 -6.82 5.45 8.99
N ASP A 33 -6.98 6.73 8.69
CA ASP A 33 -8.30 7.26 8.27
C ASP A 33 -8.71 6.77 6.88
N ALA A 34 -7.73 6.52 6.02
CA ALA A 34 -7.94 6.02 4.66
C ALA A 34 -8.66 4.67 4.61
N VAL A 35 -8.56 3.87 5.69
CA VAL A 35 -9.20 2.55 5.73
C VAL A 35 -10.60 2.54 6.35
N TYR A 36 -11.11 3.70 6.79
CA TYR A 36 -12.42 3.76 7.42
C TYR A 36 -13.56 3.50 6.43
N PRO A 37 -14.62 2.76 6.83
CA PRO A 37 -15.79 2.50 5.98
C PRO A 37 -16.42 3.78 5.42
N GLU A 38 -16.43 4.85 6.21
CA GLU A 38 -16.93 6.18 5.85
C GLU A 38 -16.20 6.78 4.63
N ARG A 39 -14.94 6.39 4.39
CA ARG A 39 -14.13 6.84 3.24
C ARG A 39 -14.19 5.89 2.04
N ASN A 40 -14.72 4.68 2.22
CA ASN A 40 -14.67 3.60 1.23
C ASN A 40 -16.07 3.13 0.77
N PHE A 41 -17.10 3.96 0.93
CA PHE A 41 -18.47 3.61 0.54
C PHE A 41 -18.73 3.67 -0.97
N ASP A 42 -18.05 4.57 -1.69
CA ASP A 42 -18.10 4.69 -3.15
C ASP A 42 -16.78 4.16 -3.73
N SER A 43 -16.87 3.17 -4.62
CA SER A 43 -15.69 2.54 -5.22
C SER A 43 -14.84 3.50 -6.03
N LYS A 44 -15.42 4.56 -6.62
CA LYS A 44 -14.67 5.55 -7.41
C LYS A 44 -13.86 6.53 -6.56
N LEU A 45 -14.27 6.72 -5.31
CA LEU A 45 -13.63 7.65 -4.38
C LEU A 45 -12.88 6.92 -3.26
N SER A 46 -13.02 5.59 -3.19
CA SER A 46 -12.46 4.70 -2.19
C SER A 46 -10.94 4.63 -2.29
N PRO A 47 -10.19 5.10 -1.27
CA PRO A 47 -8.74 4.94 -1.23
C PRO A 47 -8.31 3.47 -1.26
N ILE A 48 -9.06 2.56 -0.63
CA ILE A 48 -8.76 1.12 -0.65
C ILE A 48 -8.92 0.54 -2.06
N GLU A 49 -9.99 0.90 -2.76
CA GLU A 49 -10.25 0.37 -4.10
C GLU A 49 -9.18 0.85 -5.09
N ALA A 50 -8.70 2.09 -4.94
CA ALA A 50 -7.64 2.65 -5.78
C ALA A 50 -6.32 1.84 -5.74
N VAL A 51 -6.00 1.21 -4.60
CA VAL A 51 -4.76 0.41 -4.42
C VAL A 51 -4.99 -1.09 -4.45
N LYS A 52 -6.23 -1.56 -4.61
CA LYS A 52 -6.60 -2.97 -4.52
C LYS A 52 -5.81 -3.86 -5.46
N ARG A 53 -5.79 -3.49 -6.76
CA ARG A 53 -5.05 -4.25 -7.78
C ARG A 53 -3.56 -4.33 -7.46
N THR A 54 -2.94 -3.21 -7.11
CA THR A 54 -1.50 -3.16 -6.81
C THR A 54 -1.16 -3.94 -5.53
N ASN A 55 -2.06 -3.95 -4.55
CA ASN A 55 -1.90 -4.76 -3.34
C ASN A 55 -2.00 -6.26 -3.65
N GLU A 56 -2.92 -6.66 -4.53
CA GLU A 56 -3.04 -8.06 -4.99
C GLU A 56 -1.75 -8.51 -5.71
N GLU A 57 -1.19 -7.69 -6.58
CA GLU A 57 0.08 -7.99 -7.24
C GLU A 57 1.25 -8.04 -6.25
N ALA A 58 1.28 -7.14 -5.26
CA ALA A 58 2.30 -7.17 -4.21
C ALA A 58 2.24 -8.47 -3.39
N LEU A 59 1.04 -8.97 -3.09
CA LEU A 59 0.89 -10.25 -2.40
C LEU A 59 1.34 -11.44 -3.27
N LYS A 60 1.05 -11.44 -4.59
CA LYS A 60 1.57 -12.45 -5.52
C LYS A 60 3.09 -12.40 -5.67
N ALA A 61 3.67 -11.22 -5.55
CA ALA A 61 5.11 -10.99 -5.60
C ALA A 61 5.84 -11.35 -4.28
N THR A 62 5.10 -11.70 -3.24
CA THR A 62 5.67 -11.99 -1.91
C THR A 62 5.64 -13.49 -1.63
N PRO A 63 6.76 -14.09 -1.19
CA PRO A 63 6.77 -15.49 -0.76
C PRO A 63 5.74 -15.76 0.34
N GLU A 64 5.02 -16.89 0.27
CA GLU A 64 3.96 -17.19 1.23
C GLU A 64 4.45 -17.17 2.69
N ASP A 65 5.66 -17.66 2.92
CA ASP A 65 6.23 -17.76 4.27
C ASP A 65 6.52 -16.38 4.86
N LYS A 66 6.85 -15.41 4.03
CA LYS A 66 7.01 -14.00 4.43
C LYS A 66 5.66 -13.35 4.78
N ILE A 67 4.60 -13.70 4.06
CA ILE A 67 3.24 -13.25 4.40
C ILE A 67 2.82 -13.84 5.75
N LYS A 68 2.96 -15.16 5.92
CA LYS A 68 2.61 -15.86 7.17
C LYS A 68 3.40 -15.30 8.35
N ASP A 69 4.69 -15.05 8.18
CA ASP A 69 5.52 -14.46 9.20
C ASP A 69 5.14 -13.00 9.52
N SER A 70 4.81 -12.17 8.53
CA SER A 70 4.30 -10.81 8.81
C SER A 70 3.04 -10.85 9.68
N ILE A 71 2.10 -11.75 9.37
CA ILE A 71 0.85 -11.92 10.11
C ILE A 71 1.11 -12.46 11.52
N ASN A 72 1.88 -13.55 11.65
CA ASN A 72 2.08 -14.23 12.93
C ASN A 72 3.02 -13.46 13.87
N SER A 73 4.06 -12.83 13.31
CA SER A 73 5.08 -12.10 14.05
C SER A 73 4.74 -10.61 14.24
N HIS A 74 3.60 -10.14 13.71
CA HIS A 74 3.14 -8.75 13.79
C HIS A 74 4.20 -7.73 13.34
N ARG A 75 4.92 -8.06 12.25
CA ARG A 75 5.97 -7.20 11.69
C ARG A 75 5.62 -6.76 10.27
N PRO A 76 6.19 -5.64 9.79
CA PRO A 76 5.95 -5.19 8.42
C PRO A 76 6.26 -6.27 7.38
N LEU A 77 5.49 -6.27 6.30
CA LEU A 77 5.69 -7.17 5.17
C LEU A 77 7.07 -6.97 4.56
N ASP A 78 7.76 -8.07 4.28
CA ASP A 78 9.14 -8.11 3.78
C ASP A 78 9.25 -9.07 2.59
N GLY A 79 10.25 -8.86 1.73
CA GLY A 79 10.52 -9.72 0.58
C GLY A 79 9.57 -9.56 -0.61
N VAL A 80 8.78 -8.48 -0.65
CA VAL A 80 7.93 -8.15 -1.80
C VAL A 80 8.81 -7.94 -3.05
N ALA A 81 8.48 -8.62 -4.14
CA ALA A 81 9.20 -8.54 -5.42
C ALA A 81 10.72 -8.82 -5.29
N PHE A 82 11.10 -9.70 -4.37
CA PHE A 82 12.49 -10.18 -4.28
C PHE A 82 12.86 -11.07 -5.47
N TYR A 83 11.88 -11.85 -5.95
CA TYR A 83 12.00 -12.71 -7.11
C TYR A 83 11.29 -12.06 -8.31
N PRO A 84 11.95 -11.89 -9.47
CA PRO A 84 11.31 -11.35 -10.67
C PRO A 84 10.11 -12.20 -11.12
N PRO A 85 9.16 -11.62 -11.88
CA PRO A 85 8.02 -12.36 -12.40
C PRO A 85 8.47 -13.48 -13.35
N GLY A 86 7.80 -14.64 -13.27
CA GLY A 86 8.11 -15.85 -14.01
C GLY A 86 9.26 -16.69 -13.45
N THR A 87 9.87 -16.26 -12.34
CA THR A 87 10.94 -17.04 -11.69
C THR A 87 10.36 -18.06 -10.71
N THR A 88 11.08 -19.18 -10.55
CA THR A 88 10.78 -20.20 -9.55
C THR A 88 11.90 -20.21 -8.52
N ASP A 89 11.55 -20.12 -7.25
CA ASP A 89 12.53 -20.22 -6.17
C ASP A 89 13.03 -21.64 -5.95
N ARG A 90 13.92 -21.81 -4.96
CA ARG A 90 14.48 -23.12 -4.58
C ARG A 90 13.46 -24.02 -3.91
N GLU A 91 12.36 -23.46 -3.43
CA GLU A 91 11.28 -24.18 -2.74
C GLU A 91 10.18 -24.62 -3.73
N GLY A 92 10.28 -24.18 -4.98
CA GLY A 92 9.36 -24.54 -6.07
C GLY A 92 8.19 -23.56 -6.24
N GLN A 93 8.17 -22.43 -5.52
CA GLN A 93 7.14 -21.41 -5.72
C GLN A 93 7.47 -20.61 -6.98
N THR A 94 6.48 -20.49 -7.88
CA THR A 94 6.60 -19.68 -9.10
C THR A 94 5.86 -18.37 -8.91
N TYR A 95 6.56 -17.25 -9.10
CA TYR A 95 6.02 -15.91 -8.87
C TYR A 95 5.44 -15.38 -10.17
N ASN A 96 4.11 -15.26 -10.24
CA ASN A 96 3.42 -14.69 -11.40
C ASN A 96 2.65 -13.44 -10.99
N TYR A 97 3.26 -12.28 -11.21
CA TYR A 97 2.69 -10.98 -10.90
C TYR A 97 3.03 -9.96 -12.00
N GLU A 98 2.22 -8.91 -12.11
CA GLU A 98 2.49 -7.78 -12.98
C GLU A 98 3.37 -6.77 -12.23
N GLU A 99 4.54 -6.47 -12.79
CA GLU A 99 5.41 -5.43 -12.26
C GLU A 99 4.86 -4.05 -12.63
N GLY A 100 4.83 -3.14 -11.66
CA GLY A 100 4.45 -1.75 -11.88
C GLY A 100 5.50 -0.98 -12.68
N THR A 101 5.17 0.25 -13.07
CA THR A 101 6.08 1.05 -13.89
C THR A 101 7.39 1.36 -13.16
N ASN A 102 8.52 1.03 -13.79
CA ASN A 102 9.83 1.24 -13.22
C ASN A 102 10.25 2.70 -13.44
N MET A 103 10.08 3.55 -12.43
CA MET A 103 10.44 4.97 -12.53
C MET A 103 11.92 5.23 -12.79
N MET A 104 12.80 4.27 -12.48
CA MET A 104 14.23 4.38 -12.75
C MET A 104 14.56 4.14 -14.23
N ASN A 105 13.73 3.36 -14.93
CA ASN A 105 13.94 3.00 -16.33
C ASN A 105 12.97 3.72 -17.28
N ASP A 106 11.67 3.67 -16.99
CA ASP A 106 10.58 3.91 -17.94
C ASP A 106 10.22 5.40 -18.07
N TYR A 107 10.46 6.20 -17.03
CA TYR A 107 10.22 7.65 -17.04
C TYR A 107 11.49 8.51 -16.91
N GLY A 108 12.66 7.89 -16.70
CA GLY A 108 13.96 8.59 -16.75
C GLY A 108 14.20 9.66 -15.68
N ASN A 109 13.35 9.74 -14.66
CA ASN A 109 13.37 10.82 -13.66
C ASN A 109 14.44 10.64 -12.56
N PHE A 110 15.18 9.53 -12.57
CA PHE A 110 16.23 9.24 -11.61
C PHE A 110 17.56 8.94 -12.33
N MET A 111 18.66 9.44 -11.74
CA MET A 111 20.00 9.40 -12.34
C MET A 111 20.46 7.94 -12.53
N ARG A 112 20.81 7.56 -13.77
CA ARG A 112 21.34 6.23 -14.08
C ARG A 112 22.82 6.15 -13.70
N CYS A 113 23.16 5.30 -12.73
CA CYS A 113 24.55 4.88 -12.51
C CYS A 113 24.85 3.67 -13.41
N PRO A 114 25.82 3.76 -14.35
CA PRO A 114 26.19 2.63 -15.21
C PRO A 114 26.55 1.39 -14.37
N GLY A 115 25.87 0.26 -14.62
CA GLY A 115 26.10 -1.01 -13.92
C GLY A 115 25.11 -1.35 -12.80
N LEU A 116 24.20 -0.43 -12.43
CA LEU A 116 23.14 -0.70 -11.44
C LEU A 116 21.83 -1.03 -12.17
N VAL A 117 21.46 -2.31 -12.23
CA VAL A 117 20.11 -2.73 -12.62
C VAL A 117 19.31 -2.81 -11.33
N SER A 118 18.39 -1.86 -11.11
CA SER A 118 17.48 -1.94 -9.97
C SER A 118 16.50 -3.09 -10.23
N THR A 119 16.79 -4.26 -9.67
CA THR A 119 15.89 -5.43 -9.66
C THR A 119 14.77 -5.30 -8.63
N HIS A 120 14.83 -4.27 -7.78
CA HIS A 120 13.74 -3.85 -6.91
C HIS A 120 12.88 -2.82 -7.63
N SER A 121 12.15 -3.33 -8.60
CA SER A 121 11.08 -2.61 -9.24
C SER A 121 9.89 -2.50 -8.30
N CYS A 122 9.32 -1.29 -8.24
CA CYS A 122 8.17 -1.01 -7.41
C CYS A 122 6.93 -1.66 -8.04
N VAL A 123 6.28 -2.59 -7.35
CA VAL A 123 4.94 -3.09 -7.74
C VAL A 123 3.89 -1.96 -7.67
N ILE A 124 4.23 -0.85 -7.02
CA ILE A 124 3.30 0.19 -6.61
C ILE A 124 3.51 1.42 -7.48
N LEU A 125 3.00 1.51 -8.72
CA LEU A 125 2.83 2.81 -9.40
C LEU A 125 1.88 2.81 -10.63
N ASP A 126 0.94 1.87 -10.75
CA ASP A 126 -0.06 1.94 -11.82
C ASP A 126 -1.48 2.07 -11.23
N THR A 127 -1.67 3.15 -10.45
CA THR A 127 -2.96 3.59 -9.91
C THR A 127 -3.73 4.51 -10.86
N ALA A 128 -3.29 4.66 -12.12
CA ALA A 128 -3.78 5.69 -13.03
C ALA A 128 -4.22 5.18 -14.42
N LYS A 129 -4.81 3.99 -14.52
CA LYS A 129 -5.69 3.65 -15.66
C LYS A 129 -7.14 3.82 -15.24
N HIS A 130 -7.66 5.02 -15.42
CA HIS A 130 -9.09 5.33 -15.43
C HIS A 130 -9.54 5.45 -16.89
#